data_AF-A0A2G5I448-F1
#
_entry.id   AF-A0A2G5I448-F1
#
_cell.length_a   1.000
_cell.length_b   1.000
_cell.length_c   1.000
_cell.angle_alpha   90.00
_cell.angle_beta   90.00
_cell.angle_gamma   90.00
#
_symmetry.space_group_name_H-M   'P 1'
#
loop_
_entity.id
_entity.type
_entity.pdbx_description
1 polymer ?
#
loop_
_entity_poly.entity_id
_entity_poly.type
_entity_poly.pdbx_seq_one_letter_code
_entity_poly.pdbx_strand_id
1 'polypeptide(L)'
;MLSLAGTNLSLRHLNLFHNYFSGHCSLECNELSFCDWQADGVAFTLASLESLSISISDRILHETRHDRTATGDPVELINADEFQDLLPIREELIDQGWAPECYTGLIELLNSCKQLLQFNFRRCFIRTRAPGLHDHEGFKFLQHISSRAPLPNLQICSLGNFVVYERDLLTFLKHSPLLRSLTLHNFGLQHGGAWDNVFKLFTDEHTLHFEDLYQGDRLILFDNGHDNTCEDCLADGLNMGQRTYRRATGQSDAITWHIPDPLLSRPHHCVERRNEQQRDQFGPPVSYYPGLHN
;
A
#
# COMPACT_ATOMS: atom_id res chain seq x y z
N MET A 1 -15.33 -23.56 -17.09
CA MET A 1 -14.21 -22.87 -16.43
C MET A 1 -13.26 -23.93 -15.91
N LEU A 2 -11.98 -23.89 -16.29
CA LEU A 2 -10.94 -24.75 -15.69
C LEU A 2 -10.54 -24.11 -14.35
N SER A 3 -10.71 -24.86 -13.26
CA SER A 3 -10.21 -24.45 -11.95
C SER A 3 -8.71 -24.73 -11.88
N LEU A 4 -7.93 -23.81 -11.31
CA LEU A 4 -6.50 -24.00 -11.04
C LEU A 4 -6.24 -25.29 -10.25
N ALA A 5 -7.14 -25.65 -9.32
CA ALA A 5 -7.05 -26.88 -8.55
C ALA A 5 -7.11 -28.16 -9.41
N GLY A 6 -7.67 -28.08 -10.63
CA GLY A 6 -7.73 -29.20 -11.57
C GLY A 6 -6.63 -29.18 -12.64
N THR A 7 -5.69 -28.23 -12.57
CA THR A 7 -4.65 -28.04 -13.60
C THR A 7 -3.25 -28.09 -12.98
N ASN A 8 -2.34 -28.88 -13.55
CA ASN A 8 -0.90 -28.87 -13.19
C ASN A 8 -0.13 -27.82 -14.01
N LEU A 9 -0.70 -26.63 -14.19
CA LEU A 9 -0.08 -25.58 -14.97
C LEU A 9 0.92 -24.83 -14.10
N SER A 10 2.16 -24.71 -14.57
CA SER A 10 3.15 -23.84 -13.93
C SER A 10 2.84 -22.38 -14.27
N LEU A 11 2.55 -21.57 -13.26
CA LEU A 11 2.37 -20.12 -13.41
C LEU A 11 3.63 -19.44 -12.91
N ARG A 12 4.21 -18.55 -13.74
CA ARG A 12 5.39 -17.76 -13.36
C ARG A 12 5.04 -16.35 -12.89
N HIS A 13 4.01 -15.75 -13.47
CA HIS A 13 3.60 -14.38 -13.19
C HIS A 13 2.12 -14.34 -12.86
N LEU A 14 1.77 -13.76 -11.72
CA LEU A 14 0.40 -13.56 -11.28
C LEU A 14 0.19 -12.07 -10.99
N ASN A 15 -0.84 -11.50 -11.62
CA ASN A 15 -1.26 -10.13 -11.41
C ASN A 15 -2.70 -10.12 -10.90
N LEU A 16 -2.89 -9.64 -9.68
CA LEU A 16 -4.17 -9.51 -9.00
C LEU A 16 -4.48 -8.01 -8.87
N PHE A 17 -5.07 -7.45 -9.93
CA PHE A 17 -5.51 -6.05 -10.03
C PHE A 17 -4.40 -5.01 -9.83
N HIS A 18 -3.17 -5.37 -10.19
CA HIS A 18 -2.00 -4.50 -10.08
C HIS A 18 -1.54 -4.06 -11.47
N ASN A 19 -2.35 -3.29 -12.18
CA ASN A 19 -1.93 -2.72 -13.46
C ASN A 19 -2.38 -1.25 -13.61
N TYR A 20 -1.69 -0.48 -14.46
CA TYR A 20 -1.99 0.94 -14.69
C TYR A 20 -3.38 1.18 -15.30
N PHE A 21 -3.96 0.16 -15.96
CA PHE A 21 -5.25 0.24 -16.65
C PHE A 21 -6.41 -0.29 -15.80
N SER A 22 -6.15 -0.88 -14.64
CA SER A 22 -7.15 -1.53 -13.81
C SER A 22 -7.85 -0.53 -12.91
N GLY A 23 -7.81 0.76 -13.24
CA GLY A 23 -8.76 1.78 -12.81
C GLY A 23 -9.19 1.70 -11.34
N HIS A 24 -8.22 1.69 -10.41
CA HIS A 24 -8.49 1.43 -9.00
C HIS A 24 -9.33 0.16 -8.83
N CYS A 25 -8.78 -1.01 -9.18
CA CYS A 25 -9.30 -2.31 -8.80
C CYS A 25 -8.39 -2.91 -7.73
N SER A 26 -8.99 -3.52 -6.71
CA SER A 26 -8.28 -4.18 -5.62
C SER A 26 -9.13 -5.32 -5.08
N LEU A 27 -8.49 -6.27 -4.40
CA LEU A 27 -9.17 -7.28 -3.61
C LEU A 27 -9.40 -6.74 -2.20
N GLU A 28 -10.57 -6.99 -1.61
CA GLU A 28 -10.73 -6.76 -0.17
C GLU A 28 -9.80 -7.70 0.61
N CYS A 29 -9.22 -7.20 1.68
CA CYS A 29 -8.16 -7.91 2.39
C CYS A 29 -8.59 -9.28 2.98
N ASN A 30 -9.87 -9.46 3.28
CA ASN A 30 -10.42 -10.72 3.79
C ASN A 30 -10.70 -11.78 2.71
N GLU A 31 -10.80 -11.41 1.43
CA GLU A 31 -11.20 -12.35 0.36
C GLU A 31 -10.20 -13.52 0.21
N LEU A 32 -8.91 -13.25 0.41
CA LEU A 32 -7.87 -14.27 0.29
C LEU A 32 -7.94 -15.35 1.38
N SER A 33 -8.62 -15.08 2.51
CA SER A 33 -8.73 -16.03 3.62
C SER A 33 -9.66 -17.20 3.33
N PHE A 34 -10.53 -17.07 2.33
CA PHE A 34 -11.48 -18.12 1.94
C PHE A 34 -10.93 -19.05 0.86
N CYS A 35 -9.72 -18.79 0.35
CA CYS A 35 -9.08 -19.61 -0.67
C CYS A 35 -8.38 -20.82 -0.03
N ASP A 36 -8.57 -22.01 -0.62
CA ASP A 36 -7.79 -23.19 -0.27
C ASP A 36 -6.45 -23.19 -1.02
N TRP A 37 -5.45 -22.53 -0.44
CA TRP A 37 -4.11 -22.43 -1.00
C TRP A 37 -3.34 -23.75 -1.04
N GLN A 38 -3.80 -24.77 -0.30
CA GLN A 38 -3.15 -26.08 -0.20
C GLN A 38 -3.75 -27.14 -1.12
N ALA A 39 -4.81 -26.81 -1.86
CA ALA A 39 -5.36 -27.71 -2.88
C ALA A 39 -4.28 -28.14 -3.89
N ASP A 40 -4.22 -29.43 -4.22
CA ASP A 40 -3.09 -30.07 -4.91
C ASP A 40 -2.66 -29.41 -6.24
N GLY A 41 -3.58 -28.80 -7.00
CA GLY A 41 -3.25 -28.02 -8.19
C GLY A 41 -2.81 -26.57 -7.90
N VAL A 42 -3.43 -25.92 -6.90
CA VAL A 42 -3.12 -24.53 -6.53
C VAL A 42 -1.73 -24.43 -5.92
N ALA A 43 -1.41 -25.31 -4.96
CA ALA A 43 -0.11 -25.35 -4.32
C ALA A 43 1.01 -25.60 -5.33
N PHE A 44 0.79 -26.52 -6.29
CA PHE A 44 1.74 -26.78 -7.37
C PHE A 44 1.97 -25.54 -8.25
N THR A 45 0.88 -24.89 -8.69
CA THR A 45 0.96 -23.71 -9.54
C THR A 45 1.64 -22.53 -8.84
N LEU A 46 1.35 -22.30 -7.55
CA LEU A 46 1.94 -21.21 -6.79
C LEU A 46 3.40 -21.48 -6.41
N ALA A 47 3.80 -22.73 -6.22
CA ALA A 47 5.20 -23.07 -5.93
C ALA A 47 6.17 -22.68 -7.05
N SER A 48 5.70 -22.60 -8.30
CA SER A 48 6.50 -22.13 -9.45
C SER A 48 6.43 -20.62 -9.68
N LEU A 49 5.68 -19.88 -8.86
CA LEU A 49 5.46 -18.46 -9.08
C LEU A 49 6.73 -17.66 -8.79
N GLU A 50 7.22 -16.95 -9.80
CA GLU A 50 8.41 -16.11 -9.75
C GLU A 50 8.05 -14.64 -9.48
N SER A 51 6.86 -14.20 -9.90
CA SER A 51 6.40 -12.82 -9.76
C SER A 51 4.95 -12.73 -9.33
N LEU A 52 4.71 -11.98 -8.25
CA LEU A 52 3.39 -11.65 -7.74
C LEU A 52 3.23 -10.14 -7.73
N SER A 53 2.20 -9.65 -8.39
CA SER A 53 1.75 -8.27 -8.30
C SER A 53 0.31 -8.25 -7.77
N ILE A 54 0.06 -7.55 -6.67
CA ILE A 54 -1.25 -7.54 -6.02
C ILE A 54 -1.61 -6.16 -5.50
N SER A 55 -2.88 -5.79 -5.69
CA SER A 55 -3.51 -4.62 -5.08
C SER A 55 -4.59 -5.08 -4.10
N ILE A 56 -4.46 -4.69 -2.82
CA ILE A 56 -5.43 -5.02 -1.76
C ILE A 56 -6.01 -3.72 -1.19
N SER A 57 -7.31 -3.68 -0.97
CA SER A 57 -7.96 -2.66 -0.16
C SER A 57 -8.13 -3.11 1.29
N ASP A 58 -8.40 -2.16 2.17
CA ASP A 58 -8.97 -2.49 3.47
C ASP A 58 -10.28 -3.30 3.31
N ARG A 59 -10.82 -3.85 4.39
CA ARG A 59 -12.12 -4.52 4.32
C ARG A 59 -13.19 -3.50 3.96
N ILE A 60 -14.07 -3.81 3.00
CA ILE A 60 -15.22 -2.94 2.73
C ILE A 60 -16.19 -3.07 3.90
N LEU A 61 -16.25 -1.99 4.70
CA LEU A 61 -17.14 -1.90 5.85
C LEU A 61 -18.45 -1.26 5.40
N HIS A 62 -19.55 -1.99 5.58
CA HIS A 62 -20.89 -1.45 5.30
C HIS A 62 -21.33 -0.58 6.47
N GLU A 63 -21.15 0.73 6.34
CA GLU A 63 -21.54 1.71 7.37
C GLU A 63 -23.06 1.92 7.44
N THR A 64 -23.83 1.45 6.46
CA THR A 64 -25.29 1.45 6.48
C THR A 64 -25.87 0.22 5.80
N ARG A 65 -27.15 -0.06 6.02
CA ARG A 65 -27.89 -1.08 5.25
C ARG A 65 -27.93 -0.80 3.74
N HIS A 66 -27.82 0.48 3.35
CA HIS A 66 -27.84 0.90 1.95
C HIS A 66 -26.47 0.74 1.27
N ASP A 67 -25.36 0.89 2.01
CA ASP A 67 -24.02 0.68 1.43
C ASP A 67 -23.80 -0.77 0.94
N ARG A 68 -24.60 -1.72 1.43
CA ARG A 68 -24.62 -3.10 0.95
C ARG A 68 -25.31 -3.27 -0.41
N THR A 69 -26.22 -2.37 -0.75
CA THR A 69 -27.02 -2.40 -1.98
C THR A 69 -26.71 -1.26 -2.94
N ALA A 70 -25.88 -0.29 -2.53
CA ALA A 70 -25.56 0.89 -3.29
C ALA A 70 -24.83 0.51 -4.59
N THR A 71 -25.50 0.72 -5.71
CA THR A 71 -24.97 0.43 -7.04
C THR A 71 -24.09 1.57 -7.58
N GLY A 72 -24.06 2.70 -6.86
CA GLY A 72 -23.41 3.94 -7.31
C GLY A 72 -24.29 4.79 -8.24
N ASP A 73 -25.58 4.47 -8.35
CA ASP A 73 -26.56 5.26 -9.11
C ASP A 73 -26.93 6.55 -8.35
N PRO A 74 -26.85 7.73 -8.97
CA PRO A 74 -27.25 9.00 -8.35
C PRO A 74 -28.71 9.06 -7.90
N VAL A 75 -29.60 8.17 -8.35
CA VAL A 75 -30.99 8.09 -7.85
C VAL A 75 -31.08 7.42 -6.47
N GLU A 76 -30.02 6.71 -6.04
CA GLU A 76 -29.89 6.12 -4.70
C GLU A 76 -29.26 7.09 -3.68
N LEU A 77 -29.07 8.37 -4.04
CA LEU A 77 -28.60 9.43 -3.13
C LEU A 77 -29.67 9.75 -2.07
N ILE A 78 -29.55 9.12 -0.89
CA ILE A 78 -30.37 9.45 0.28
C ILE A 78 -29.56 10.32 1.26
N ASN A 79 -30.21 11.33 1.86
CA ASN A 79 -29.57 12.29 2.76
C ASN A 79 -28.93 11.60 3.98
N ALA A 80 -27.64 11.88 4.21
CA ALA A 80 -26.84 11.30 5.28
C ALA A 80 -27.40 11.58 6.70
N ASP A 81 -28.15 12.66 6.88
CA ASP A 81 -28.75 13.06 8.17
C ASP A 81 -29.89 12.12 8.62
N GLU A 82 -30.50 11.35 7.70
CA GLU A 82 -31.62 10.45 8.02
C GLU A 82 -31.16 9.12 8.64
N PHE A 83 -29.86 8.87 8.76
CA PHE A 83 -29.31 7.53 9.07
C PHE A 83 -28.37 7.48 10.27
N GLN A 84 -28.22 8.53 11.08
CA GLN A 84 -27.36 8.48 12.27
C GLN A 84 -27.72 7.31 13.20
N ASP A 85 -29.01 6.97 13.32
CA ASP A 85 -29.51 5.85 14.14
C ASP A 85 -29.41 4.47 13.45
N LEU A 86 -28.95 4.42 12.19
CA LEU A 86 -28.83 3.21 11.37
C LEU A 86 -27.37 2.83 11.07
N LEU A 87 -26.41 3.64 11.53
CA LEU A 87 -24.99 3.31 11.48
C LEU A 87 -24.70 2.15 12.46
N PRO A 88 -23.93 1.13 12.06
CA PRO A 88 -23.38 0.15 12.98
C PRO A 88 -22.55 0.82 14.07
N ILE A 89 -22.42 0.15 15.22
CA ILE A 89 -21.56 0.61 16.31
C ILE A 89 -20.12 0.69 15.78
N ARG A 90 -19.48 1.84 15.96
CA ARG A 90 -18.14 2.12 15.41
C ARG A 90 -17.13 1.07 15.83
N GLU A 91 -17.15 0.66 17.09
CA GLU A 91 -16.28 -0.36 17.65
C GLU A 91 -16.45 -1.71 16.92
N GLU A 92 -17.67 -2.08 16.51
CA GLU A 92 -17.91 -3.30 15.74
C GLU A 92 -17.34 -3.23 14.32
N LEU A 93 -17.35 -2.05 13.70
CA LEU A 93 -16.74 -1.82 12.38
C LEU A 93 -15.21 -1.89 12.47
N ILE A 94 -14.64 -1.34 13.53
CA ILE A 94 -13.21 -1.43 13.83
C ILE A 94 -12.81 -2.90 14.03
N ASP A 95 -13.54 -3.63 14.86
CA ASP A 95 -13.28 -5.05 15.14
C ASP A 95 -13.34 -5.90 13.86
N GLN A 96 -14.29 -5.62 12.96
CA GLN A 96 -14.39 -6.29 11.66
C GLN A 96 -13.21 -5.98 10.74
N GLY A 97 -12.70 -4.75 10.74
CA GLY A 97 -11.50 -4.36 10.00
C GLY A 97 -10.22 -4.97 10.59
N TRP A 98 -10.26 -5.42 11.85
CA TRP A 98 -9.14 -6.03 12.56
C TRP A 98 -9.19 -7.55 12.59
N ALA A 99 -10.22 -8.14 11.99
CA ALA A 99 -10.42 -9.56 11.96
C ALA A 99 -9.17 -10.26 11.37
N PRO A 100 -8.64 -11.32 11.99
CA PRO A 100 -7.42 -11.99 11.51
C PRO A 100 -7.46 -12.39 10.03
N GLU A 101 -8.65 -12.69 9.53
CA GLU A 101 -8.95 -13.05 8.15
C GLU A 101 -8.51 -11.98 7.15
N CYS A 102 -8.47 -10.71 7.55
CA CYS A 102 -7.97 -9.60 6.74
C CYS A 102 -6.48 -9.71 6.39
N TYR A 103 -5.71 -10.55 7.08
CA TYR A 103 -4.27 -10.65 6.91
C TYR A 103 -3.81 -12.08 6.60
N THR A 104 -4.47 -13.09 7.17
CA THR A 104 -4.02 -14.50 7.06
C THR A 104 -3.96 -14.99 5.62
N GLY A 105 -4.96 -14.66 4.80
CA GLY A 105 -5.01 -15.12 3.41
C GLY A 105 -3.81 -14.68 2.57
N LEU A 106 -3.35 -13.44 2.73
CA LEU A 106 -2.14 -12.96 2.05
C LEU A 106 -0.89 -13.72 2.51
N ILE A 107 -0.79 -13.99 3.82
CA ILE A 107 0.33 -14.74 4.39
C ILE A 107 0.37 -16.16 3.84
N GLU A 108 -0.78 -16.82 3.74
CA GLU A 108 -0.89 -18.18 3.19
C GLU A 108 -0.56 -18.23 1.70
N LEU A 109 -1.03 -17.24 0.93
CA LEU A 109 -0.65 -17.06 -0.48
C LEU A 109 0.88 -16.90 -0.61
N LEU A 110 1.48 -15.95 0.11
CA LEU A 110 2.93 -15.71 0.05
C LEU A 110 3.73 -16.94 0.47
N ASN A 111 3.29 -17.65 1.51
CA ASN A 111 3.94 -18.88 1.95
C ASN A 111 3.84 -20.01 0.91
N SER A 112 2.86 -19.97 0.01
CA SER A 112 2.73 -20.94 -1.08
C SER A 112 3.69 -20.63 -2.25
N CYS A 113 4.14 -19.37 -2.38
CA CYS A 113 5.03 -18.90 -3.45
C CYS A 113 6.52 -19.12 -3.14
N LYS A 114 7.00 -20.37 -3.22
CA LYS A 114 8.37 -20.74 -2.81
C LYS A 114 9.50 -20.14 -3.67
N GLN A 115 9.22 -19.83 -4.94
CA GLN A 115 10.19 -19.30 -5.90
C GLN A 115 10.02 -17.81 -6.17
N LEU A 116 9.33 -17.09 -5.28
CA LEU A 116 9.02 -15.68 -5.51
C LEU A 116 10.29 -14.82 -5.56
N LEU A 117 10.58 -14.27 -6.74
CA LEU A 117 11.69 -13.37 -7.02
C LEU A 117 11.26 -11.91 -7.03
N GLN A 118 10.02 -11.64 -7.45
CA GLN A 118 9.47 -10.29 -7.55
C GLN A 118 8.13 -10.18 -6.82
N PHE A 119 8.03 -9.17 -5.96
CA PHE A 119 6.81 -8.86 -5.23
C PHE A 119 6.44 -7.39 -5.38
N ASN A 120 5.30 -7.12 -6.01
CA ASN A 120 4.73 -5.79 -6.09
C ASN A 120 3.44 -5.76 -5.27
N PHE A 121 3.43 -4.97 -4.21
CA PHE A 121 2.30 -4.88 -3.30
C PHE A 121 1.84 -3.44 -3.18
N ARG A 122 0.59 -3.21 -3.53
CA ARG A 122 -0.06 -1.91 -3.41
C ARG A 122 -1.23 -2.03 -2.47
N ARG A 123 -1.33 -1.12 -1.51
CA ARG A 123 -2.55 -0.95 -0.74
C ARG A 123 -3.44 0.12 -1.37
N CYS A 124 -4.73 -0.10 -1.28
CA CYS A 124 -5.77 0.80 -1.72
C CYS A 124 -6.58 1.22 -0.51
N PHE A 125 -6.90 2.49 -0.41
CA PHE A 125 -7.60 3.03 0.76
C PHE A 125 -9.09 2.98 0.51
N ILE A 126 -9.88 2.71 1.55
CA ILE A 126 -11.33 2.86 1.47
C ILE A 126 -11.74 4.20 2.06
N ARG A 127 -12.56 4.95 1.33
CA ARG A 127 -13.25 6.13 1.84
C ARG A 127 -14.37 5.68 2.77
N THR A 128 -14.28 6.08 4.03
CA THR A 128 -15.31 5.85 5.06
C THR A 128 -16.04 7.16 5.39
N ARG A 129 -17.32 7.07 5.77
CA ARG A 129 -18.08 8.24 6.27
C ARG A 129 -17.69 8.57 7.70
N ALA A 130 -17.43 7.56 8.53
CA ALA A 130 -17.09 7.78 9.92
C ALA A 130 -15.62 8.22 10.08
N PRO A 131 -15.35 9.44 10.60
CA PRO A 131 -14.00 9.89 10.88
C PRO A 131 -13.30 8.93 11.86
N GLY A 132 -12.06 8.57 11.58
CA GLY A 132 -11.29 7.65 12.42
C GLY A 132 -11.66 6.16 12.27
N LEU A 133 -12.43 5.77 11.24
CA LEU A 133 -12.33 4.43 10.64
C LEU A 133 -11.21 4.36 9.60
N HIS A 134 -10.71 5.52 9.15
CA HIS A 134 -9.61 5.59 8.21
C HIS A 134 -8.31 5.04 8.81
N ASP A 135 -7.69 4.13 8.06
CA ASP A 135 -6.24 4.03 7.92
C ASP A 135 -5.39 3.88 9.19
N HIS A 136 -5.92 3.27 10.25
CA HIS A 136 -5.15 3.12 11.48
C HIS A 136 -4.23 1.90 11.50
N GLU A 137 -4.45 0.91 10.64
CA GLU A 137 -3.77 -0.39 10.77
C GLU A 137 -3.16 -0.92 9.47
N GLY A 138 -2.95 -0.06 8.47
CA GLY A 138 -2.22 -0.45 7.24
C GLY A 138 -0.83 -1.03 7.54
N PHE A 139 -0.24 -0.66 8.69
CA PHE A 139 1.02 -1.21 9.17
C PHE A 139 0.96 -2.73 9.44
N LYS A 140 -0.22 -3.27 9.79
CA LYS A 140 -0.40 -4.69 10.14
C LYS A 140 -0.07 -5.60 8.98
N PHE A 141 -0.27 -5.17 7.73
CA PHE A 141 0.12 -5.97 6.56
C PHE A 141 1.61 -6.28 6.59
N LEU A 142 2.46 -5.27 6.68
CA LEU A 142 3.90 -5.49 6.69
C LEU A 142 4.37 -6.15 7.98
N GLN A 143 3.72 -5.87 9.12
CA GLN A 143 3.96 -6.58 10.38
C GLN A 143 3.72 -8.09 10.26
N HIS A 144 2.60 -8.50 9.66
CA HIS A 144 2.30 -9.91 9.45
C HIS A 144 3.21 -10.56 8.41
N ILE A 145 3.51 -9.88 7.30
CA ILE A 145 4.40 -10.39 6.26
C ILE A 145 5.80 -10.63 6.84
N SER A 146 6.36 -9.61 7.50
CA SER A 146 7.71 -9.68 8.08
C SER A 146 7.86 -10.77 9.15
N SER A 147 6.80 -11.12 9.88
CA SER A 147 6.82 -12.12 10.94
C SER A 147 6.44 -13.54 10.50
N ARG A 148 5.62 -13.71 9.45
CA ARG A 148 5.01 -15.00 9.11
C ARG A 148 5.19 -15.46 7.65
N ALA A 149 5.72 -14.59 6.78
CA ALA A 149 5.95 -14.91 5.37
C ALA A 149 7.33 -14.39 4.93
N PRO A 150 8.44 -15.01 5.40
CA PRO A 150 9.77 -14.62 4.95
C PRO A 150 9.92 -14.88 3.45
N LEU A 151 10.50 -13.92 2.73
CA LEU A 151 10.71 -13.99 1.28
C LEU A 151 12.23 -14.01 0.98
N PRO A 152 12.94 -15.13 1.25
CA PRO A 152 14.40 -15.18 1.18
C PRO A 152 14.95 -15.08 -0.25
N ASN A 153 14.15 -15.46 -1.25
CA ASN A 153 14.52 -15.43 -2.66
C ASN A 153 14.17 -14.11 -3.35
N LEU A 154 13.57 -13.16 -2.63
CA LEU A 154 13.09 -11.91 -3.19
C LEU A 154 14.25 -11.06 -3.68
N GLN A 155 14.21 -10.67 -4.95
CA GLN A 155 15.21 -9.85 -5.62
C GLN A 155 14.68 -8.46 -5.98
N ILE A 156 13.38 -8.36 -6.27
CA ILE A 156 12.72 -7.11 -6.67
C ILE A 156 11.49 -6.92 -5.81
N CYS A 157 11.38 -5.76 -5.17
CA CYS A 157 10.23 -5.41 -4.35
C CYS A 157 9.70 -4.02 -4.69
N SER A 158 8.39 -3.89 -4.80
CA SER A 158 7.70 -2.61 -4.89
C SER A 158 6.61 -2.55 -3.82
N LEU A 159 6.65 -1.57 -2.95
CA LEU A 159 5.62 -1.33 -1.93
C LEU A 159 5.01 0.05 -2.13
N GLY A 160 3.68 0.09 -2.28
CA GLY A 160 2.95 1.33 -2.52
C GLY A 160 1.83 1.56 -1.52
N ASN A 161 1.64 2.81 -1.07
CA ASN A 161 0.50 3.24 -0.26
C ASN A 161 0.45 2.62 1.15
N PHE A 162 1.58 2.54 1.84
CA PHE A 162 1.63 1.99 3.21
C PHE A 162 2.14 3.02 4.22
N VAL A 163 1.64 2.93 5.45
CA VAL A 163 2.28 3.50 6.63
C VAL A 163 2.65 2.33 7.53
N VAL A 164 3.92 2.23 7.94
CA VAL A 164 4.45 1.05 8.67
C VAL A 164 5.30 1.46 9.86
N TYR A 165 5.54 0.55 10.80
CA TYR A 165 6.59 0.74 11.79
C TYR A 165 7.96 0.48 11.17
N GLU A 166 8.94 1.30 11.54
CA GLU A 166 10.35 1.15 11.10
C GLU A 166 10.87 -0.27 11.36
N ARG A 167 10.59 -0.83 12.54
CA ARG A 167 11.03 -2.18 12.93
C ARG A 167 10.52 -3.26 11.97
N ASP A 168 9.30 -3.13 11.47
CA ASP A 168 8.65 -4.16 10.65
C ASP A 168 9.20 -4.08 9.22
N LEU A 169 9.46 -2.87 8.71
CA LEU A 169 10.17 -2.67 7.46
C LEU A 169 11.61 -3.19 7.52
N LEU A 170 12.36 -2.86 8.57
CA LEU A 170 13.72 -3.38 8.76
C LEU A 170 13.73 -4.90 8.84
N THR A 171 12.76 -5.50 9.53
CA THR A 171 12.64 -6.96 9.64
C THR A 171 12.32 -7.58 8.28
N PHE A 172 11.38 -7.01 7.54
CA PHE A 172 11.05 -7.44 6.18
C PHE A 172 12.29 -7.42 5.26
N LEU A 173 13.01 -6.29 5.23
CA LEU A 173 14.20 -6.13 4.38
C LEU A 173 15.32 -7.11 4.79
N LYS A 174 15.54 -7.32 6.09
CA LYS A 174 16.54 -8.29 6.59
C LYS A 174 16.20 -9.74 6.26
N HIS A 175 14.90 -10.08 6.16
CA HIS A 175 14.44 -11.40 5.72
C HIS A 175 14.51 -11.61 4.21
N SER A 176 14.90 -10.58 3.44
CA SER A 176 15.09 -10.64 1.99
C SER A 176 16.54 -10.27 1.61
N PRO A 177 17.53 -11.11 1.97
CA PRO A 177 18.96 -10.78 1.79
C PRO A 177 19.40 -10.73 0.31
N LEU A 178 18.60 -11.25 -0.61
CA LEU A 178 18.87 -11.22 -2.05
C LEU A 178 18.25 -10.01 -2.76
N LEU A 179 17.60 -9.10 -2.02
CA LEU A 179 16.93 -7.94 -2.59
C LEU A 179 17.96 -7.03 -3.28
N ARG A 180 17.76 -6.79 -4.57
CA ARG A 180 18.61 -5.91 -5.41
C ARG A 180 17.88 -4.65 -5.85
N SER A 181 16.56 -4.69 -5.93
CA SER A 181 15.74 -3.57 -6.37
C SER A 181 14.62 -3.30 -5.39
N LEU A 182 14.53 -2.06 -4.90
CA LEU A 182 13.45 -1.61 -4.03
C LEU A 182 12.80 -0.35 -4.57
N THR A 183 11.48 -0.42 -4.77
CA THR A 183 10.63 0.72 -5.05
C THR A 183 9.70 0.98 -3.87
N LEU A 184 9.66 2.22 -3.38
CA LEU A 184 8.70 2.67 -2.37
C LEU A 184 7.95 3.88 -2.93
N HIS A 185 6.62 3.81 -2.95
CA HIS A 185 5.77 4.87 -3.49
C HIS A 185 4.68 5.25 -2.48
N ASN A 186 4.54 6.53 -2.16
CA ASN A 186 3.58 7.02 -1.16
C ASN A 186 3.65 6.18 0.13
N PHE A 187 4.84 6.16 0.74
CA PHE A 187 5.20 5.21 1.79
C PHE A 187 5.70 5.94 3.04
N GLY A 188 5.10 5.65 4.19
CA GLY A 188 5.37 6.35 5.45
C GLY A 188 5.89 5.45 6.56
N LEU A 189 6.70 6.05 7.45
CA LEU A 189 6.97 5.50 8.76
C LEU A 189 6.03 6.12 9.80
N GLN A 190 5.49 5.29 10.70
CA GLN A 190 4.73 5.73 11.87
C GLN A 190 5.53 6.73 12.74
N HIS A 191 4.83 7.53 13.56
CA HIS A 191 5.47 8.49 14.45
C HIS A 191 6.56 7.84 15.31
N GLY A 192 7.74 8.49 15.34
CA GLY A 192 8.92 8.00 16.06
C GLY A 192 9.83 7.06 15.24
N GLY A 193 9.44 6.65 14.04
CA GLY A 193 10.33 5.96 13.11
C GLY A 193 11.34 6.91 12.43
N ALA A 194 12.48 6.37 12.03
CA ALA A 194 13.55 7.09 11.35
C ALA A 194 14.04 6.38 10.08
N TRP A 195 14.12 7.12 8.97
CA TRP A 195 14.57 6.59 7.69
C TRP A 195 16.07 6.25 7.65
N ASP A 196 16.89 6.88 8.50
CA ASP A 196 18.34 6.67 8.53
C ASP A 196 18.74 5.19 8.69
N ASN A 197 18.01 4.45 9.53
CA ASN A 197 18.29 3.03 9.76
C ASN A 197 17.91 2.15 8.57
N VAL A 198 16.86 2.54 7.85
CA VAL A 198 16.42 1.87 6.63
C VAL A 198 17.42 2.12 5.51
N PHE A 199 17.83 3.38 5.30
CA PHE A 199 18.77 3.76 4.25
C PHE A 199 20.16 3.15 4.43
N LYS A 200 20.62 2.96 5.67
CA LYS A 200 21.89 2.28 5.98
C LYS A 200 21.95 0.82 5.49
N LEU A 201 20.82 0.18 5.21
CA LEU A 201 20.81 -1.19 4.69
C LEU A 201 21.24 -1.27 3.22
N PHE A 202 21.15 -0.18 2.47
CA PHE A 202 21.33 -0.22 1.02
C PHE A 202 22.72 0.27 0.59
N THR A 203 23.49 -0.65 0.03
CA THR A 203 24.79 -0.39 -0.62
C THR A 203 24.64 -0.04 -2.11
N ASP A 204 25.75 0.27 -2.76
CA ASP A 204 25.88 0.50 -4.20
C ASP A 204 25.41 -0.70 -5.08
N GLU A 205 25.27 -1.89 -4.51
CA GLU A 205 24.70 -3.05 -5.20
C GLU A 205 23.18 -2.94 -5.45
N HIS A 206 22.50 -1.96 -4.83
CA HIS A 206 21.05 -1.82 -4.89
C HIS A 206 20.59 -0.75 -5.89
N THR A 207 19.60 -1.10 -6.69
CA THR A 207 18.77 -0.15 -7.43
C THR A 207 17.62 0.33 -6.54
N LEU A 208 17.47 1.64 -6.38
CA LEU A 208 16.46 2.24 -5.50
C LEU A 208 15.60 3.24 -6.27
N HIS A 209 14.30 3.21 -6.00
CA HIS A 209 13.36 4.23 -6.44
C HIS A 209 12.39 4.57 -5.31
N PHE A 210 12.52 5.75 -4.74
CA PHE A 210 11.61 6.23 -3.71
C PHE A 210 10.83 7.43 -4.23
N GLU A 211 9.54 7.47 -3.95
CA GLU A 211 8.66 8.57 -4.32
C GLU A 211 7.69 8.82 -3.18
N ASP A 212 7.58 10.07 -2.76
CA ASP A 212 6.68 10.51 -1.70
C ASP A 212 6.82 9.68 -0.41
N LEU A 213 7.97 9.83 0.26
CA LEU A 213 8.23 9.18 1.56
C LEU A 213 7.84 10.08 2.74
N TYR A 214 7.30 9.49 3.79
CA TYR A 214 6.80 10.22 4.96
C TYR A 214 7.43 9.74 6.27
N GLN A 215 7.56 10.66 7.23
CA GLN A 215 7.90 10.39 8.62
C GLN A 215 6.83 10.99 9.54
N GLY A 216 5.99 10.12 10.12
CA GLY A 216 4.68 10.52 10.63
C GLY A 216 3.86 11.11 9.48
N ASP A 217 3.26 12.27 9.71
CA ASP A 217 2.46 12.98 8.70
C ASP A 217 3.28 13.90 7.78
N ARG A 218 4.61 13.89 7.92
CA ARG A 218 5.48 14.85 7.23
C ARG A 218 6.20 14.19 6.07
N LEU A 219 6.04 14.76 4.88
CA LEU A 219 6.81 14.40 3.69
C LEU A 219 8.30 14.71 3.92
N ILE A 220 9.18 13.81 3.51
CA ILE A 220 10.63 14.03 3.49
C ILE A 220 11.08 14.48 2.11
N LEU A 221 12.17 15.23 2.04
CA LEU A 221 12.81 15.66 0.80
C LEU A 221 14.24 15.13 0.75
N PHE A 222 14.68 14.73 -0.43
CA PHE A 222 16.03 14.23 -0.67
C PHE A 222 16.95 15.36 -1.10
N ASP A 223 18.10 15.44 -0.44
CA ASP A 223 19.15 16.43 -0.76
C ASP A 223 20.00 15.99 -1.97
N ASN A 224 19.97 14.70 -2.30
CA ASN A 224 20.71 14.11 -3.40
C ASN A 224 19.92 13.00 -4.10
N GLY A 225 20.43 12.48 -5.21
CA GLY A 225 19.80 11.39 -5.98
C GLY A 225 18.39 11.70 -6.49
N HIS A 226 17.98 12.97 -6.46
CA HIS A 226 16.66 13.39 -6.91
C HIS A 226 16.61 13.68 -8.41
N ASP A 227 15.41 13.56 -8.98
CA ASP A 227 15.20 13.79 -10.40
C ASP A 227 15.12 15.30 -10.69
N ASN A 228 16.22 15.87 -11.20
CA ASN A 228 16.31 17.30 -11.55
C ASN A 228 15.49 17.68 -12.79
N THR A 229 14.81 16.74 -13.44
CA THR A 229 14.03 17.02 -14.66
C THR A 229 12.66 17.65 -14.38
N CYS A 230 12.21 17.66 -13.12
CA CYS A 230 10.99 18.35 -12.73
C CYS A 230 11.32 19.79 -12.30
N GLU A 231 10.94 20.78 -13.11
CA GLU A 231 11.12 22.21 -12.79
C GLU A 231 9.97 22.79 -11.96
N ASP A 232 8.94 22.00 -11.65
CA ASP A 232 7.78 22.47 -10.89
C ASP A 232 8.16 22.71 -9.41
N CYS A 233 7.87 23.90 -8.91
CA CYS A 233 8.16 24.29 -7.53
C CYS A 233 6.98 23.93 -6.61
N LEU A 234 7.29 23.35 -5.44
CA LEU A 234 6.33 23.12 -4.36
C LEU A 234 5.98 24.41 -3.60
N ALA A 235 6.97 25.29 -3.48
CA ALA A 235 6.96 26.64 -2.92
C ALA A 235 8.27 27.34 -3.36
N ASP A 236 8.43 28.63 -3.08
CA ASP A 236 9.70 29.33 -3.32
C ASP A 236 10.86 28.59 -2.63
N GLY A 237 11.78 28.04 -3.42
CA GLY A 237 12.97 27.32 -2.95
C GLY A 237 12.83 25.80 -2.75
N LEU A 238 11.68 25.19 -3.07
CA LEU A 238 11.47 23.73 -2.98
C LEU A 238 11.12 23.12 -4.34
N ASN A 239 11.91 22.14 -4.79
CA ASN A 239 11.75 21.48 -6.09
C ASN A 239 10.94 20.17 -5.95
N MET A 240 9.92 19.96 -6.80
CA MET A 240 9.11 18.73 -6.87
C MET A 240 9.96 17.46 -7.03
N GLY A 241 11.08 17.55 -7.76
CA GLY A 241 12.03 16.46 -7.96
C GLY A 241 12.59 15.90 -6.66
N GLN A 242 12.73 16.73 -5.60
CA GLN A 242 13.28 16.33 -4.30
C GLN A 242 12.40 15.32 -3.55
N ARG A 243 11.18 15.05 -4.02
CA ARG A 243 10.30 14.00 -3.47
C ARG A 243 10.64 12.61 -4.00
N THR A 244 11.40 12.57 -5.09
CA THR A 244 11.81 11.35 -5.74
C THR A 244 13.28 11.14 -5.49
N TYR A 245 13.67 9.93 -5.11
CA TYR A 245 15.06 9.48 -5.06
C TYR A 245 15.24 8.33 -6.03
N ARG A 246 16.28 8.39 -6.86
CA ARG A 246 16.67 7.32 -7.76
C ARG A 246 18.15 7.04 -7.63
N ARG A 247 18.47 5.76 -7.48
CA ARG A 247 19.85 5.28 -7.51
C ARG A 247 19.96 4.04 -8.37
N ALA A 248 20.90 4.06 -9.30
CA ALA A 248 21.26 2.89 -10.10
C ALA A 248 22.39 2.10 -9.42
N THR A 249 22.51 0.81 -9.74
CA THR A 249 23.62 -0.03 -9.28
C THR A 249 24.98 0.57 -9.65
N GLY A 250 25.92 0.56 -8.70
CA GLY A 250 27.28 1.11 -8.83
C GLY A 250 27.42 2.56 -8.35
N GLN A 251 26.33 3.20 -7.91
CA GLN A 251 26.38 4.51 -7.26
C GLN A 251 26.46 4.35 -5.73
N SER A 252 27.47 4.96 -5.10
CA SER A 252 27.78 4.76 -3.67
C SER A 252 27.43 5.96 -2.78
N ASP A 253 26.76 6.98 -3.31
CA ASP A 253 26.43 8.16 -2.51
C ASP A 253 25.47 7.80 -1.38
N ALA A 254 25.80 8.28 -0.17
CA ALA A 254 24.96 8.14 1.00
C ALA A 254 23.63 8.87 0.76
N ILE A 255 22.50 8.27 1.15
CA ILE A 255 21.19 8.89 0.98
C ILE A 255 21.06 10.01 2.03
N THR A 256 20.93 11.25 1.56
CA THR A 256 20.77 12.42 2.42
C THR A 256 19.38 13.03 2.23
N TRP A 257 18.72 13.36 3.33
CA TRP A 257 17.33 13.81 3.33
C TRP A 257 17.06 14.74 4.51
N HIS A 258 16.01 15.54 4.40
CA HIS A 258 15.52 16.40 5.47
C HIS A 258 14.00 16.48 5.46
N ILE A 259 13.43 16.95 6.57
CA ILE A 259 12.01 17.34 6.61
C ILE A 259 11.96 18.87 6.43
N PRO A 260 11.22 19.39 5.44
CA PRO A 260 11.17 20.82 5.16
C PRO A 260 10.66 21.63 6.37
N ASP A 261 11.03 22.90 6.47
CA ASP A 261 10.58 23.78 7.57
C ASP A 261 9.03 23.86 7.56
N PRO A 262 8.33 23.66 8.69
CA PRO A 262 6.87 23.77 8.77
C PRO A 262 6.28 25.04 8.12
N LEU A 263 7.01 26.16 8.16
CA LEU A 263 6.60 27.43 7.55
C LEU A 263 6.65 27.41 6.02
N LEU A 264 7.54 26.57 5.45
CA LEU A 264 7.64 26.27 4.03
C LEU A 264 6.83 25.02 3.63
N SER A 265 6.32 24.26 4.60
CA SER A 265 5.69 22.94 4.45
C SER A 265 4.17 22.97 4.52
N ARG A 266 3.51 24.12 4.33
CA ARG A 266 2.07 24.07 4.07
C ARG A 266 1.91 23.24 2.80
N PRO A 267 1.24 22.08 2.85
CA PRO A 267 1.05 21.30 1.65
C PRO A 267 0.31 22.22 0.68
N HIS A 268 0.96 22.53 -0.45
CA HIS A 268 0.33 23.35 -1.48
C HIS A 268 -0.98 22.64 -1.84
N HIS A 269 -2.08 23.36 -2.04
CA HIS A 269 -3.39 22.77 -2.34
C HIS A 269 -3.36 21.80 -3.54
N CYS A 270 -2.35 21.91 -4.42
CA CYS A 270 -2.10 20.95 -5.50
C CYS A 270 -1.52 19.61 -5.02
N VAL A 271 -0.77 19.59 -3.91
CA VAL A 271 -0.19 18.40 -3.27
C VAL A 271 -1.25 17.65 -2.48
N GLU A 272 -2.10 18.33 -1.70
CA GLU A 272 -3.22 17.66 -1.01
C GLU A 272 -4.18 17.07 -2.04
N ARG A 273 -4.58 17.87 -3.03
CA ARG A 273 -5.46 17.41 -4.11
C ARG A 273 -4.82 16.30 -4.95
N ARG A 274 -3.51 16.31 -5.18
CA ARG A 274 -2.79 15.23 -5.88
C ARG A 274 -2.67 13.98 -5.01
N ASN A 275 -2.31 14.10 -3.73
CA ASN A 275 -2.26 12.96 -2.82
C ASN A 275 -3.66 12.34 -2.64
N GLU A 276 -4.72 13.15 -2.63
CA GLU A 276 -6.10 12.68 -2.66
C GLU A 276 -6.49 12.01 -3.99
N GLN A 277 -5.97 12.51 -5.12
CA GLN A 277 -6.16 11.92 -6.46
C GLN A 277 -5.30 10.66 -6.70
N GLN A 278 -4.15 10.55 -6.05
CA GLN A 278 -3.18 9.45 -6.18
C GLN A 278 -3.36 8.37 -5.12
N ARG A 279 -3.97 8.69 -3.96
CA ARG A 279 -4.49 7.65 -3.07
C ARG A 279 -5.55 6.92 -3.86
N ASP A 280 -5.27 5.67 -4.22
CA ASP A 280 -6.21 4.77 -4.88
C ASP A 280 -7.35 4.48 -3.93
N GLN A 281 -8.30 5.41 -3.89
CA GLN A 281 -9.40 5.44 -2.96
C GLN A 281 -10.60 4.74 -3.60
N PHE A 282 -11.12 3.76 -2.88
CA PHE A 282 -12.32 3.02 -3.21
C PHE A 282 -13.48 3.56 -2.38
N GLY A 283 -14.65 3.67 -3.01
CA GLY A 283 -15.87 4.14 -2.38
C GLY A 283 -16.62 5.14 -3.27
N PRO A 284 -17.87 5.48 -2.92
CA PRO A 284 -18.67 6.48 -3.60
C PRO A 284 -17.89 7.78 -3.87
N PRO A 285 -18.13 8.46 -5.01
CA PRO A 285 -17.52 9.75 -5.30
C PRO A 285 -17.70 10.76 -4.16
N VAL A 286 -16.78 11.72 -3.99
CA VAL A 286 -16.85 12.74 -2.91
C VAL A 286 -18.19 13.48 -2.88
N SER A 287 -18.87 13.61 -4.03
CA SER A 287 -20.23 14.17 -4.13
C SER A 287 -21.30 13.40 -3.35
N TYR A 288 -21.06 12.13 -3.01
CA TYR A 288 -21.92 11.30 -2.17
C TYR A 288 -21.68 11.49 -0.66
N TYR A 289 -20.69 12.32 -0.30
CA TYR A 289 -20.33 12.63 1.08
C TYR A 289 -20.17 14.15 1.31
N PRO A 290 -21.23 14.96 1.09
CA PRO A 290 -21.17 16.39 1.36
C PRO A 290 -21.01 16.62 2.87
N GLY A 291 -19.80 16.91 3.33
CA GLY A 291 -19.50 17.13 4.75
C GLY A 291 -18.07 16.77 5.18
N LEU A 292 -17.33 16.00 4.37
CA LEU A 292 -15.92 15.65 4.64
C LEU A 292 -14.92 16.79 4.33
N HIS A 293 -15.39 17.94 3.87
CA HIS A 293 -14.59 19.16 3.77
C HIS A 293 -14.89 20.06 4.98
N ASN A 294 -14.17 19.86 6.08
CA ASN A 294 -14.00 20.84 7.16
C ASN A 294 -12.64 20.64 7.84
#